data_AF-A0A852LN18-F1
#
_entry.id   AF-A0A852LN18-F1
#
_cell.length_a   1.000
_cell.length_b   1.000
_cell.length_c   1.000
_cell.angle_alpha   90.00
_cell.angle_beta   90.00
_cell.angle_gamma   90.00
#
_symmetry.space_group_name_H-M   'P 1'
#
loop_
_entity.id
_entity.type
_entity.pdbx_description
1 polymer ?
#
loop_
_entity_poly.entity_id
_entity_poly.type
_entity_poly.pdbx_seq_one_letter_code
_entity_poly.pdbx_strand_id
1 'polypeptide(L)'
;EAEGRSVTGALNFDPTPDAQTLYKAMKGLGTDEQAIIDVLTKRTNMQRQQIAKSFKTQFGKDLIETLKSELSGNFERLIVALMYPPFKYEAKELYDAMKGIGTSEGVIIEILASRTKAQIQEIIKAYKEEYGSDLEEDIKSETSGYFEQMLVCLLQ
;
A
#
# COMPACT_ATOMS: atom_id res chain seq x y z
N GLU A 1 9.33 19.51 2.89
CA GLU A 1 8.34 18.59 2.28
C GLU A 1 7.02 18.43 3.06
N ALA A 2 6.67 19.35 3.97
CA ALA A 2 5.41 19.26 4.74
C ALA A 2 4.23 19.98 4.08
N GLU A 3 4.49 20.91 3.15
CA GLU A 3 3.44 21.68 2.48
C GLU A 3 2.74 20.82 1.41
N GLY A 4 1.40 20.76 1.48
CA GLY A 4 0.56 20.06 0.51
C GLY A 4 0.04 18.67 0.92
N ARG A 5 0.38 18.14 2.10
CA ARG A 5 -0.13 16.84 2.58
C ARG A 5 -1.40 17.01 3.42
N SER A 6 -2.44 16.21 3.13
CA SER A 6 -3.72 16.24 3.85
C SER A 6 -3.73 15.43 5.16
N VAL A 7 -2.85 14.44 5.30
CA VAL A 7 -2.69 13.62 6.52
C VAL A 7 -1.39 13.97 7.21
N THR A 8 -1.48 14.54 8.40
CA THR A 8 -0.34 14.90 9.25
C THR A 8 -0.17 13.90 10.39
N GLY A 9 1.06 13.71 10.86
CA GLY A 9 1.33 12.80 11.97
C GLY A 9 0.98 13.39 13.33
N ALA A 10 0.64 12.52 14.28
CA ALA A 10 0.61 12.89 15.69
C ALA A 10 2.03 13.21 16.22
N LEU A 11 2.19 14.29 16.98
CA LEU A 11 3.44 14.61 17.68
C LEU A 11 3.67 13.63 18.84
N ASN A 12 4.93 13.24 19.08
CA ASN A 12 5.31 12.30 20.16
C ASN A 12 4.48 11.00 20.16
N PHE A 13 4.40 10.36 19.00
CA PHE A 13 3.50 9.24 18.76
C PHE A 13 3.89 7.95 19.51
N ASP A 14 2.94 7.38 20.23
CA ASP A 14 2.99 6.01 20.78
C ASP A 14 2.01 5.11 20.00
N PRO A 15 2.47 4.02 19.36
CA PRO A 15 1.61 3.11 18.61
C PRO A 15 0.75 2.19 19.49
N THR A 16 1.04 2.09 20.79
CA THR A 16 0.42 1.13 21.71
C THR A 16 -1.10 1.34 21.87
N PRO A 17 -1.60 2.57 22.14
CA PRO A 17 -3.03 2.81 22.31
C PRO A 17 -3.83 2.59 21.02
N ASP A 18 -3.25 2.95 19.88
CA ASP A 18 -3.86 2.74 18.56
C ASP A 18 -3.98 1.24 18.26
N ALA A 19 -2.94 0.45 18.52
CA ALA A 19 -2.99 -1.00 18.37
C ALA A 19 -4.08 -1.64 19.26
N GLN A 20 -4.24 -1.17 20.50
CA GLN A 20 -5.30 -1.63 21.39
C GLN A 20 -6.69 -1.23 20.91
N THR A 21 -6.83 -0.02 20.37
CA THR A 21 -8.09 0.48 19.80
C THR A 21 -8.51 -0.39 18.62
N LEU A 22 -7.58 -0.64 17.67
CA LEU A 22 -7.82 -1.51 16.54
C LEU A 22 -8.16 -2.94 16.96
N TYR A 23 -7.46 -3.49 17.96
CA TYR A 23 -7.76 -4.84 18.45
C TYR A 23 -9.17 -4.92 19.05
N LYS A 24 -9.57 -3.93 19.85
CA LYS A 24 -10.93 -3.88 20.42
C LYS A 24 -12.00 -3.72 19.34
N ALA A 25 -11.73 -2.88 18.33
CA ALA A 25 -12.65 -2.63 17.21
C ALA A 25 -12.93 -3.90 16.38
N MET A 26 -11.98 -4.83 16.34
CA MET A 26 -12.04 -6.08 15.58
C MET A 26 -12.26 -7.32 16.44
N LYS A 27 -12.60 -7.17 17.73
CA LYS A 27 -12.76 -8.29 18.66
C LYS A 27 -14.23 -8.59 18.91
N GLY A 28 -14.64 -9.80 18.58
CA GLY A 28 -15.95 -10.35 18.95
C GLY A 28 -16.85 -10.49 17.74
N LEU A 29 -18.16 -10.37 17.94
CA LEU A 29 -19.12 -10.37 16.83
C LEU A 29 -19.32 -8.95 16.34
N GLY A 30 -19.07 -8.73 15.05
CA GLY A 30 -19.12 -7.42 14.41
C GLY A 30 -17.80 -6.65 14.51
N THR A 31 -17.74 -5.54 13.79
CA THR A 31 -16.56 -4.68 13.66
C THR A 31 -16.97 -3.24 13.96
N ASP A 32 -16.13 -2.48 14.66
CA ASP A 32 -16.28 -1.02 14.81
C ASP A 32 -15.47 -0.32 13.71
N GLU A 33 -16.09 -0.14 12.54
CA GLU A 33 -15.42 0.47 11.38
C GLU A 33 -15.04 1.94 11.64
N GLN A 34 -15.80 2.64 12.48
CA GLN A 34 -15.55 4.04 12.79
C GLN A 34 -14.26 4.19 13.60
N ALA A 35 -14.02 3.32 14.58
CA ALA A 35 -12.75 3.30 15.32
C ALA A 35 -11.56 3.01 14.39
N ILE A 36 -11.72 2.11 13.41
CA ILE A 36 -10.68 1.82 12.41
C ILE A 36 -10.39 3.06 11.56
N ILE A 37 -11.42 3.75 11.07
CA ILE A 37 -11.29 5.00 10.31
C ILE A 37 -10.56 6.05 11.12
N ASP A 38 -10.99 6.29 12.36
CA ASP A 38 -10.46 7.35 13.22
C ASP A 38 -8.99 7.15 13.59
N VAL A 39 -8.53 5.89 13.62
CA VAL A 39 -7.11 5.59 13.78
C VAL A 39 -6.39 5.70 12.44
N LEU A 40 -6.73 4.89 11.44
CA LEU A 40 -5.86 4.67 10.27
C LEU A 40 -5.83 5.84 9.29
N THR A 41 -6.90 6.64 9.21
CA THR A 41 -6.95 7.81 8.30
C THR A 41 -6.31 9.06 8.91
N LYS A 42 -6.07 9.06 10.23
CA LYS A 42 -5.46 10.19 10.98
C LYS A 42 -4.03 9.88 11.44
N ARG A 43 -3.37 8.91 10.79
CA ARG A 43 -1.97 8.54 11.04
C ARG A 43 -1.21 8.51 9.72
N THR A 44 0.04 8.97 9.77
CA THR A 44 0.95 8.83 8.61
C THR A 44 1.21 7.35 8.33
N ASN A 45 1.64 7.03 7.12
CA ASN A 45 1.98 5.66 6.79
C ASN A 45 3.08 5.10 7.72
N MET A 46 4.10 5.90 8.04
CA MET A 46 5.14 5.53 9.01
C MET A 46 4.56 5.17 10.39
N GLN A 47 3.60 5.96 10.89
CA GLN A 47 2.91 5.66 12.15
C GLN A 47 2.07 4.38 12.04
N ARG A 48 1.40 4.14 10.90
CA ARG A 48 0.69 2.87 10.64
C ARG A 48 1.63 1.67 10.67
N GLN A 49 2.86 1.78 10.14
CA GLN A 49 3.87 0.71 10.25
C GLN A 49 4.24 0.42 11.72
N GLN A 50 4.38 1.47 12.54
CA GLN A 50 4.65 1.32 13.97
C GLN A 50 3.46 0.67 14.70
N ILE A 51 2.22 1.03 14.35
CA ILE A 51 0.99 0.41 14.87
C ILE A 51 0.94 -1.07 14.51
N ALA A 52 1.20 -1.44 13.25
CA ALA A 52 1.20 -2.83 12.81
C ALA A 52 2.22 -3.68 13.59
N LYS A 53 3.43 -3.14 13.81
CA LYS A 53 4.44 -3.79 14.65
C LYS A 53 3.98 -3.96 16.10
N SER A 54 3.42 -2.90 16.69
CA SER A 54 2.91 -2.93 18.08
C SER A 54 1.74 -3.91 18.23
N PHE A 55 0.82 -3.95 17.26
CA PHE A 55 -0.29 -4.89 17.21
C PHE A 55 0.18 -6.35 17.18
N LYS A 56 1.18 -6.66 16.33
CA LYS A 56 1.80 -7.98 16.28
C LYS A 56 2.47 -8.37 17.59
N THR A 57 3.21 -7.45 18.22
CA THR A 57 3.85 -7.70 19.51
C THR A 57 2.85 -7.92 20.64
N GLN A 58 1.77 -7.14 20.70
CA GLN A 58 0.78 -7.21 21.79
C GLN A 58 -0.18 -8.41 21.65
N PHE A 59 -0.59 -8.75 20.43
CA PHE A 59 -1.69 -9.69 20.21
C PHE A 59 -1.28 -10.95 19.45
N GLY A 60 -0.04 -11.03 18.95
CA GLY A 60 0.46 -12.17 18.17
C GLY A 60 -0.20 -12.33 16.80
N LYS A 61 -0.93 -11.32 16.32
CA LYS A 61 -1.67 -11.33 15.06
C LYS A 61 -1.08 -10.33 14.08
N ASP A 62 -1.14 -10.65 12.78
CA ASP A 62 -0.81 -9.68 11.74
C ASP A 62 -1.98 -8.69 11.56
N LEU A 63 -1.69 -7.39 11.62
CA LEU A 63 -2.73 -6.36 11.54
C LEU A 63 -3.41 -6.33 10.16
N ILE A 64 -2.65 -6.50 9.08
CA ILE A 64 -3.20 -6.44 7.72
C ILE A 64 -4.10 -7.64 7.47
N GLU A 65 -3.67 -8.83 7.86
CA GLU A 65 -4.49 -10.04 7.72
C GLU A 65 -5.73 -10.00 8.63
N THR A 66 -5.63 -9.40 9.81
CA THR A 66 -6.82 -9.17 10.67
C THR A 66 -7.79 -8.19 10.01
N LEU A 67 -7.31 -7.10 9.41
CA LEU A 67 -8.18 -6.15 8.70
C LEU A 67 -8.88 -6.81 7.50
N LYS A 68 -8.19 -7.66 6.74
CA LYS A 68 -8.79 -8.42 5.63
C LYS A 68 -9.86 -9.42 6.09
N SER A 69 -9.72 -10.01 7.28
CA SER A 69 -10.73 -10.95 7.79
C SER A 69 -11.99 -10.27 8.34
N GLU A 70 -11.88 -9.02 8.78
CA GLU A 70 -12.96 -8.29 9.45
C GLU A 70 -13.69 -7.30 8.53
N LEU A 71 -13.08 -6.90 7.41
CA LEU A 71 -13.62 -5.92 6.47
C LEU A 71 -13.97 -6.58 5.14
N SER A 72 -14.80 -5.90 4.34
CA SER A 72 -15.09 -6.36 2.97
C SER A 72 -15.26 -5.21 1.97
N GLY A 73 -15.19 -5.55 0.69
CA GLY A 73 -15.52 -4.65 -0.42
C GLY A 73 -14.58 -3.44 -0.53
N ASN A 74 -15.13 -2.29 -0.95
CA ASN A 74 -14.32 -1.08 -1.17
C ASN A 74 -13.69 -0.55 0.11
N PHE A 75 -14.33 -0.77 1.26
CA PHE A 75 -13.82 -0.33 2.54
C PHE A 75 -12.57 -1.11 2.94
N GLU A 76 -12.61 -2.45 2.82
CA GLU A 76 -11.42 -3.30 2.98
C GLU A 76 -10.29 -2.86 2.05
N ARG A 77 -10.57 -2.69 0.75
CA ARG A 77 -9.57 -2.29 -0.24
C ARG A 77 -8.86 -1.00 0.15
N LEU A 78 -9.61 0.02 0.57
CA LEU A 78 -9.05 1.30 1.01
C LEU A 78 -8.20 1.15 2.27
N ILE A 79 -8.72 0.47 3.30
CA ILE A 79 -8.05 0.37 4.59
C ILE A 79 -6.78 -0.47 4.49
N VAL A 80 -6.82 -1.56 3.74
CA VAL A 80 -5.65 -2.40 3.44
C VAL A 80 -4.63 -1.62 2.61
N ALA A 81 -5.04 -0.87 1.58
CA ALA A 81 -4.14 -0.03 0.78
C ALA A 81 -3.38 1.00 1.65
N LEU A 82 -4.06 1.62 2.62
CA LEU A 82 -3.42 2.52 3.58
C LEU A 82 -2.32 1.81 4.39
N MET A 83 -2.39 0.50 4.63
CA MET A 83 -1.38 -0.19 5.44
C MET A 83 -0.07 -0.48 4.70
N TYR A 84 -0.03 -0.41 3.37
CA TYR A 84 1.19 -0.68 2.61
C TYR A 84 2.19 0.48 2.68
N PRO A 85 3.50 0.21 2.88
CA PRO A 85 4.53 1.21 2.59
C PRO A 85 4.38 1.76 1.15
N PRO A 86 4.63 3.05 0.90
CA PRO A 86 4.24 3.69 -0.37
C PRO A 86 4.73 2.97 -1.63
N PHE A 87 6.02 2.64 -1.70
CA PHE A 87 6.59 1.97 -2.88
C PHE A 87 6.17 0.50 -2.99
N LYS A 88 5.86 -0.15 -1.86
CA LYS A 88 5.27 -1.49 -1.87
C LYS A 88 3.82 -1.48 -2.37
N TYR A 89 3.07 -0.42 -2.06
CA TYR A 89 1.72 -0.24 -2.60
C TYR A 89 1.77 -0.05 -4.11
N GLU A 90 2.66 0.80 -4.62
CA GLU A 90 2.81 1.03 -6.06
C GLU A 90 3.31 -0.22 -6.79
N ALA A 91 4.27 -0.95 -6.22
CA ALA A 91 4.68 -2.24 -6.75
C ALA A 91 3.51 -3.23 -6.85
N LYS A 92 2.65 -3.27 -5.83
CA LYS A 92 1.45 -4.10 -5.83
C LYS A 92 0.45 -3.67 -6.91
N GLU A 93 0.16 -2.38 -7.05
CA GLU A 93 -0.77 -1.92 -8.07
C GLU A 93 -0.24 -2.16 -9.49
N LEU A 94 1.08 -2.04 -9.72
CA LEU A 94 1.71 -2.43 -10.99
C LEU A 94 1.58 -3.94 -11.24
N TYR A 95 1.85 -4.77 -10.24
CA TYR A 95 1.71 -6.22 -10.36
C TYR A 95 0.26 -6.62 -10.66
N ASP A 96 -0.71 -6.05 -9.94
CA ASP A 96 -2.12 -6.32 -10.16
C ASP A 96 -2.62 -5.78 -11.51
N ALA A 97 -2.05 -4.69 -12.03
CA ALA A 97 -2.37 -4.14 -13.35
C ALA A 97 -1.90 -5.04 -14.50
N MET A 98 -0.84 -5.82 -14.29
CA MET A 98 -0.25 -6.74 -15.26
C MET A 98 -0.70 -8.19 -15.07
N LYS A 99 -1.26 -8.52 -13.91
CA LYS A 99 -1.69 -9.89 -13.60
C LYS A 99 -3.05 -10.21 -14.19
N GLY A 100 -3.12 -11.30 -14.94
CA GLY A 100 -4.38 -11.94 -15.33
C GLY A 100 -4.68 -11.81 -16.81
N ILE A 101 -5.97 -11.74 -17.17
CA ILE A 101 -6.39 -11.59 -18.56
C ILE A 101 -6.52 -10.09 -18.85
N GLY A 102 -5.66 -9.61 -19.74
CA GLY A 102 -5.58 -8.20 -20.11
C GLY A 102 -4.74 -7.37 -19.14
N THR A 103 -4.53 -6.11 -19.50
CA THR A 103 -3.59 -5.22 -18.81
C THR A 103 -4.27 -3.90 -18.50
N SER A 104 -4.15 -3.44 -17.26
CA SER A 104 -4.69 -2.14 -16.83
C SER A 104 -3.72 -1.01 -17.15
N GLU A 105 -3.55 -0.70 -18.44
CA GLU A 105 -2.58 0.27 -18.96
C GLU A 105 -2.65 1.64 -18.26
N GLY A 106 -3.85 2.10 -17.91
CA GLY A 106 -4.05 3.37 -17.21
C GLY A 106 -3.34 3.45 -15.86
N VAL A 107 -3.28 2.35 -15.10
CA VAL A 107 -2.58 2.29 -13.80
C VAL A 107 -1.07 2.38 -14.01
N ILE A 108 -0.56 1.66 -15.02
CA ILE A 108 0.86 1.66 -15.36
C ILE A 108 1.30 3.06 -15.78
N ILE A 109 0.53 3.71 -16.66
CA ILE A 109 0.78 5.09 -17.11
C ILE A 109 0.75 6.06 -15.92
N GLU A 110 -0.29 5.98 -15.07
CA GLU A 110 -0.44 6.88 -13.93
C GLU A 110 0.79 6.83 -13.03
N ILE A 111 1.24 5.63 -12.66
CA ILE A 111 2.38 5.46 -11.75
C ILE A 111 3.69 5.89 -12.44
N LEU A 112 3.99 5.39 -13.64
CA LEU A 112 5.28 5.64 -14.28
C LEU A 112 5.45 7.09 -14.76
N ALA A 113 4.37 7.73 -15.22
CA ALA A 113 4.47 9.09 -15.76
C ALA A 113 4.46 10.20 -14.70
N SER A 114 4.09 9.88 -13.45
CA SER A 114 3.95 10.90 -12.38
C SER A 114 4.97 10.76 -11.24
N ARG A 115 5.83 9.73 -11.29
CA ARG A 115 6.86 9.49 -10.27
C ARG A 115 8.20 10.05 -10.72
N THR A 116 8.95 10.55 -9.74
CA THR A 116 10.33 10.98 -9.98
C THR A 116 11.22 9.75 -10.18
N LYS A 117 12.36 9.94 -10.85
CA LYS A 117 13.36 8.87 -11.06
C LYS A 117 13.74 8.15 -9.75
N ALA A 118 13.94 8.88 -8.66
CA ALA A 118 14.27 8.28 -7.37
C ALA A 118 13.13 7.38 -6.83
N GLN A 119 11.87 7.80 -7.00
CA GLN A 119 10.72 6.98 -6.61
C GLN A 119 10.58 5.74 -7.49
N ILE A 120 10.79 5.86 -8.81
CA ILE A 120 10.79 4.71 -9.73
C ILE A 120 11.80 3.64 -9.30
N GLN A 121 13.00 4.03 -8.90
CA GLN A 121 14.02 3.08 -8.43
C GLN A 121 13.59 2.36 -7.14
N GLU A 122 12.93 3.05 -6.21
CA GLU A 122 12.36 2.41 -5.01
C GLU A 122 11.20 1.46 -5.35
N ILE A 123 10.37 1.80 -6.34
CA ILE A 123 9.29 0.93 -6.82
C ILE A 123 9.86 -0.33 -7.46
N ILE A 124 10.86 -0.22 -8.35
CA ILE A 124 11.53 -1.37 -8.98
C ILE A 124 12.10 -2.31 -7.92
N LYS A 125 12.78 -1.75 -6.91
CA LYS A 125 13.32 -2.52 -5.79
C LYS A 125 12.21 -3.24 -5.00
N ALA A 126 11.16 -2.50 -4.63
CA ALA A 126 10.02 -3.08 -3.90
C ALA A 126 9.33 -4.19 -4.71
N TYR A 127 9.15 -4.00 -6.02
CA TYR A 127 8.58 -4.99 -6.92
C TYR A 127 9.41 -6.27 -6.96
N LYS A 128 10.74 -6.14 -7.09
CA LYS A 128 11.65 -7.29 -7.06
C LYS A 128 11.62 -8.04 -5.74
N GLU A 129 11.57 -7.32 -4.62
CA GLU A 129 11.52 -7.89 -3.27
C GLU A 129 10.20 -8.64 -3.00
N GLU A 130 9.06 -8.10 -3.45
CA GLU A 130 7.73 -8.68 -3.18
C GLU A 130 7.38 -9.83 -4.14
N TYR A 131 7.77 -9.74 -5.41
CA TYR A 131 7.31 -10.66 -6.45
C TYR A 131 8.41 -11.54 -7.04
N GLY A 132 9.68 -11.23 -6.77
CA GLY A 132 10.82 -11.95 -7.35
C GLY A 132 11.00 -11.74 -8.86
N SER A 133 10.12 -10.97 -9.51
CA SER A 133 10.18 -10.65 -10.95
C SER A 133 10.83 -9.29 -11.21
N ASP A 134 11.29 -9.10 -12.45
CA ASP A 134 11.81 -7.82 -12.92
C ASP A 134 10.67 -6.99 -13.53
N LEU A 135 10.48 -5.76 -13.03
CA LEU A 135 9.37 -4.91 -13.46
C LEU A 135 9.47 -4.52 -14.94
N GLU A 136 10.67 -4.30 -15.47
CA GLU A 136 10.86 -3.94 -16.88
C GLU A 136 10.49 -5.12 -17.78
N GLU A 137 10.91 -6.33 -17.42
CA GLU A 137 10.58 -7.54 -18.17
C GLU A 137 9.08 -7.86 -18.13
N ASP A 138 8.42 -7.68 -16.98
CA ASP A 138 6.97 -7.87 -16.87
C ASP A 138 6.20 -6.85 -17.73
N ILE A 139 6.67 -5.59 -17.82
CA ILE A 139 6.06 -4.58 -18.71
C ILE A 139 6.24 -4.97 -20.18
N LYS A 140 7.43 -5.45 -20.56
CA LYS A 140 7.70 -5.92 -21.93
C LYS A 140 6.87 -7.14 -22.30
N SER A 141 6.54 -8.01 -21.35
CA SER A 141 5.68 -9.17 -21.66
C SER A 141 4.21 -8.82 -21.83
N GLU A 142 3.74 -7.76 -21.15
CA GLU A 142 2.33 -7.34 -21.14
C GLU A 142 1.99 -6.22 -22.12
N THR A 143 2.99 -5.57 -22.72
CA THR A 143 2.79 -4.45 -23.65
C THR A 143 3.55 -4.66 -24.95
N SER A 144 3.29 -3.83 -25.97
CA SER A 144 4.01 -3.93 -27.25
C SER A 144 4.13 -2.59 -27.98
N GLY A 145 5.02 -2.56 -28.99
CA GLY A 145 5.16 -1.43 -29.90
C GLY A 145 5.67 -0.17 -29.22
N TYR A 146 5.21 1.00 -29.68
CA TYR A 146 5.64 2.29 -29.10
C TYR A 146 5.20 2.50 -27.66
N PHE A 147 4.11 1.85 -27.25
CA PHE A 147 3.63 1.95 -25.87
C PHE A 147 4.62 1.30 -24.90
N GLU A 148 5.04 0.07 -25.17
CA GLU A 148 6.10 -0.63 -24.44
C GLU A 148 7.37 0.23 -24.35
N GLN A 149 7.87 0.72 -25.49
CA GLN A 149 9.09 1.52 -25.56
C GLN A 149 9.02 2.77 -24.68
N MET A 150 7.86 3.44 -24.65
CA MET A 150 7.66 4.61 -23.82
C MET A 150 7.65 4.26 -22.32
N LEU A 151 6.98 3.18 -21.92
CA LEU A 151 6.95 2.74 -20.52
C LEU A 151 8.34 2.31 -20.03
N VAL A 152 9.08 1.57 -20.84
CA VAL A 152 10.48 1.20 -20.53
C VAL A 152 11.35 2.45 -20.40
N CYS A 153 11.15 3.47 -21.24
CA CYS A 153 11.89 4.72 -21.13
C CYS A 153 11.61 5.46 -19.80
N LEU A 154 10.38 5.39 -19.28
CA LEU A 154 10.01 6.00 -18.00
C LEU A 154 10.60 5.26 -16.78
N LEU A 155 11.03 4.01 -16.95
CA LEU A 155 11.71 3.25 -15.89
C LEU A 155 13.17 3.66 -15.67
N GLN A 156 13.81 4.30 -16.66
CA GLN A 156 15.25 4.60 -16.70
C GLN A 156 15.62 5.96 -16.08
#